data_AF-A0A8T3T7V1-F1
#
_entry.id   AF-A0A8T3T7V1-F1
#
_cell.length_a   1.000
_cell.length_b   1.000
_cell.length_c   1.000
_cell.angle_alpha   90.00
_cell.angle_beta   90.00
_cell.angle_gamma   90.00
#
_symmetry.space_group_name_H-M   'P 1'
#
loop_
_entity.id
_entity.type
_entity.pdbx_description
1 polymer ?
#
loop_
_entity_poly.entity_id
_entity_poly.type
_entity_poly.pdbx_seq_one_letter_code
_entity_poly.pdbx_strand_id
1 'polypeptide(L)'
;MSSDWSGRDPADEVPGALRDRAPDPLEPIDENAPVSGHNLPPGAPPDHAPDHLEPIDENAPVSGHNVPPPAPGVAETPEHDWATAQSQVFPLLRPMGTAGAPAAELREAADVGGTATHTQPIVDAGPAGLVVAYALSATGFDVLVNGEHLLSWGIGSRELHDAAMRNLAAWSAEAPWTDETSGPRRLLSSDTGEGRDAARILLPEVRDYLRSELVRAAPGGTRTLVGLPERHLLVAGALAAEDSEFGALFQEFVIEQSGGADDPLDQRIFELAGDELLAFEG
;
A
#
# COMPACT_ATOMS: atom_id res chain seq x y z
N MET A 1 56.51 -30.15 -1.70
CA MET A 1 55.62 -30.18 -0.52
C MET A 1 54.24 -29.84 -1.05
N SER A 2 53.45 -30.90 -1.27
CA SER A 2 52.16 -30.90 -1.96
C SER A 2 51.08 -31.01 -0.89
N SER A 3 50.19 -30.04 -0.81
CA SER A 3 49.09 -30.01 0.16
C SER A 3 47.87 -30.66 -0.48
N ASP A 4 47.63 -31.91 -0.12
CA ASP A 4 46.45 -32.70 -0.46
C ASP A 4 45.25 -32.15 0.33
N TRP A 5 44.29 -31.54 -0.37
CA TRP A 5 43.03 -31.09 0.19
C TRP A 5 41.96 -32.15 -0.11
N SER A 6 41.70 -33.05 0.84
CA SER A 6 40.64 -34.04 0.76
C SER A 6 39.30 -33.40 1.13
N GLY A 7 38.53 -32.98 0.13
CA GLY A 7 37.14 -32.59 0.29
C GLY A 7 36.29 -33.80 0.67
N ARG A 8 35.79 -33.82 1.90
CA ARG A 8 34.65 -34.65 2.30
C ARG A 8 33.45 -33.74 2.54
N ASP A 9 32.40 -33.98 1.77
CA ASP A 9 31.09 -33.34 1.86
C ASP A 9 30.28 -34.05 2.96
N PRO A 10 29.74 -33.33 3.96
CA PRO A 10 29.00 -33.92 5.09
C PRO A 10 27.53 -34.28 4.77
N ALA A 11 27.13 -34.39 3.50
CA ALA A 11 25.75 -34.70 3.12
C ALA A 11 25.41 -36.22 3.01
N ASP A 12 26.34 -37.13 3.29
CA ASP A 12 26.24 -38.54 2.86
C ASP A 12 25.96 -39.59 3.96
N GLU A 13 25.41 -39.20 5.11
CA GLU A 13 25.02 -40.16 6.17
C GLU A 13 23.54 -40.05 6.57
N VAL A 14 22.65 -40.51 5.69
CA VAL A 14 21.29 -40.92 6.07
C VAL A 14 21.04 -42.36 5.60
N PRO A 15 20.99 -43.36 6.49
CA PRO A 15 20.67 -44.74 6.12
C PRO A 15 19.15 -44.88 5.95
N GLY A 16 18.67 -44.91 4.71
CA GLY A 16 17.23 -45.11 4.47
C GLY A 16 16.69 -45.05 3.04
N ALA A 17 17.50 -44.81 2.02
CA ALA A 17 17.02 -44.75 0.62
C ALA A 17 17.51 -45.96 -0.19
N LEU A 18 16.96 -47.14 0.10
CA LEU A 18 17.00 -48.27 -0.83
C LEU A 18 15.98 -47.99 -1.94
N ARG A 19 16.44 -47.51 -3.10
CA ARG A 19 15.96 -47.84 -4.47
C ARG A 19 16.69 -46.98 -5.52
N ASP A 20 17.98 -47.22 -5.73
CA ASP A 20 18.75 -46.66 -6.86
C ASP A 20 18.51 -47.41 -8.19
N ARG A 21 17.34 -48.00 -8.36
CA ARG A 21 16.95 -48.63 -9.62
C ARG A 21 15.47 -48.39 -9.88
N ALA A 22 15.16 -47.80 -11.03
CA ALA A 22 13.79 -47.75 -11.53
C ALA A 22 13.25 -49.19 -11.64
N PRO A 23 12.01 -49.46 -11.19
CA PRO A 23 11.43 -50.79 -11.27
C PRO A 23 11.36 -51.26 -12.73
N ASP A 24 11.81 -52.49 -12.98
CA ASP A 24 11.78 -53.12 -14.30
C ASP A 24 10.32 -53.51 -14.63
N PRO A 25 9.71 -52.92 -15.68
CA PRO A 25 8.31 -53.20 -16.02
C PRO A 25 8.07 -54.62 -16.55
N LEU A 26 9.12 -55.43 -16.72
CA LEU A 26 9.03 -56.82 -17.17
C LEU A 26 9.34 -57.85 -16.07
N GLU A 27 9.60 -57.41 -14.83
CA GLU A 27 9.71 -58.35 -13.72
C GLU A 27 8.34 -59.01 -13.42
N PRO A 28 8.29 -60.33 -13.20
CA PRO A 28 7.06 -61.01 -12.79
C PRO A 28 6.56 -60.44 -11.46
N ILE A 29 5.27 -60.13 -11.38
CA ILE A 29 4.64 -59.63 -10.16
C ILE A 29 4.78 -60.70 -9.08
N ASP A 30 5.41 -60.34 -7.95
CA ASP A 30 5.47 -61.21 -6.77
C ASP A 30 4.06 -61.33 -6.16
N GLU A 31 3.43 -62.47 -6.39
CA GLU A 31 2.10 -62.84 -5.91
C GLU A 31 2.01 -62.97 -4.38
N ASN A 32 3.14 -62.97 -3.66
CA ASN A 32 3.20 -62.97 -2.20
C ASN A 32 3.45 -61.57 -1.61
N ALA A 33 3.55 -60.52 -2.44
CA ALA A 33 3.69 -59.16 -1.95
C ALA A 33 2.41 -58.73 -1.20
N PRO A 34 2.53 -58.18 0.03
CA PRO A 34 1.36 -57.76 0.79
C PRO A 34 0.63 -56.63 0.05
N VAL A 35 -0.58 -56.90 -0.41
CA VAL A 35 -1.49 -55.88 -0.93
C VAL A 35 -1.76 -54.90 0.20
N SER A 36 -1.36 -53.64 0.04
CA SER A 36 -1.71 -52.58 1.00
C SER A 36 -3.22 -52.45 1.07
N GLY A 37 -3.84 -53.12 2.04
CA GLY A 37 -5.24 -52.93 2.38
C GLY A 37 -5.40 -51.53 2.97
N HIS A 38 -6.16 -50.69 2.27
CA HIS A 38 -6.57 -49.38 2.77
C HIS A 38 -7.51 -49.55 3.97
N ASN A 39 -6.97 -49.46 5.18
CA ASN A 39 -7.78 -49.07 6.33
C ASN A 39 -7.98 -47.56 6.25
N LEU A 40 -9.17 -47.13 5.79
CA LEU A 40 -9.52 -45.71 5.76
C LEU A 40 -9.65 -45.17 7.19
N PRO A 41 -9.14 -43.96 7.48
CA PRO A 41 -9.35 -43.31 8.76
C PRO A 41 -10.84 -42.97 8.98
N PRO A 42 -11.30 -42.86 10.25
CA PRO A 42 -12.66 -42.40 10.54
C PRO A 42 -12.87 -41.01 9.92
N GLY A 43 -13.90 -40.87 9.06
CA GLY A 43 -14.23 -39.62 8.37
C GLY A 43 -13.82 -39.55 6.90
N ALA A 44 -13.24 -40.61 6.32
CA ALA A 44 -13.07 -40.68 4.88
C ALA A 44 -14.44 -40.76 4.17
N PRO A 45 -14.66 -40.02 3.06
CA PRO A 45 -15.90 -40.09 2.32
C PRO A 45 -16.11 -41.52 1.78
N PRO A 46 -17.36 -42.02 1.79
CA PRO A 46 -17.66 -43.35 1.28
C PRO A 46 -17.26 -43.48 -0.18
N ASP A 47 -16.65 -44.61 -0.53
CA ASP A 47 -16.23 -44.96 -1.89
C ASP A 47 -17.39 -45.51 -2.76
N HIS A 48 -18.63 -45.11 -2.43
CA HIS A 48 -19.82 -45.44 -3.20
C HIS A 48 -20.64 -44.18 -3.45
N ALA A 49 -21.29 -44.13 -4.61
CA ALA A 49 -22.21 -43.05 -4.94
C ALA A 49 -23.37 -43.02 -3.94
N PRO A 50 -23.86 -41.84 -3.50
CA PRO A 50 -24.98 -41.74 -2.57
C PRO A 50 -26.23 -42.42 -3.12
N ASP A 51 -26.93 -43.18 -2.30
CA ASP A 51 -28.23 -43.75 -2.67
C ASP A 51 -29.29 -42.64 -2.64
N HIS A 52 -29.88 -42.36 -3.80
CA HIS A 52 -30.86 -41.29 -4.00
C HIS A 52 -32.25 -41.62 -3.43
N LEU A 53 -32.45 -42.84 -2.94
CA LEU A 53 -33.70 -43.28 -2.32
C LEU A 53 -33.62 -43.34 -0.79
N GLU A 54 -32.45 -43.09 -0.20
CA GLU A 54 -32.34 -42.95 1.25
C GLU A 54 -32.95 -41.61 1.71
N PRO A 55 -33.66 -41.58 2.87
CA PRO A 55 -34.14 -40.34 3.46
C PRO A 55 -32.98 -39.37 3.72
N ILE A 56 -33.15 -38.10 3.36
CA ILE A 56 -32.16 -37.05 3.63
C ILE A 56 -31.96 -36.97 5.14
N ASP A 57 -30.74 -37.25 5.61
CA ASP A 57 -30.35 -36.99 6.99
C ASP A 57 -30.30 -35.47 7.21
N GLU A 58 -31.26 -34.94 7.98
CA GLU A 58 -31.36 -33.52 8.31
C GLU A 58 -30.14 -33.00 9.10
N ASN A 59 -29.35 -33.90 9.69
CA ASN A 59 -28.13 -33.58 10.42
C ASN A 59 -26.86 -33.86 9.62
N ALA A 60 -26.97 -34.34 8.37
CA ALA A 60 -25.82 -34.51 7.52
C ALA A 60 -25.18 -33.13 7.26
N PRO A 61 -23.86 -32.98 7.47
CA PRO A 61 -23.19 -31.74 7.14
C PRO A 61 -23.35 -31.50 5.64
N VAL A 62 -24.09 -30.45 5.28
CA VAL A 62 -24.24 -30.03 3.88
C VAL A 62 -22.86 -29.58 3.40
N SER A 63 -22.16 -30.46 2.68
CA SER A 63 -20.81 -30.23 2.21
C SER A 63 -20.71 -28.86 1.53
N GLY A 64 -19.91 -27.96 2.11
CA GLY A 64 -19.54 -26.67 1.52
C GLY A 64 -20.20 -25.41 2.12
N HIS A 65 -21.20 -25.49 3.01
CA HIS A 65 -21.75 -24.30 3.67
C HIS A 65 -21.13 -24.11 5.07
N ASN A 66 -19.95 -23.51 5.12
CA ASN A 66 -19.58 -22.74 6.31
C ASN A 66 -20.48 -21.51 6.32
N VAL A 67 -21.35 -21.39 7.33
CA VAL A 67 -22.07 -20.14 7.57
C VAL A 67 -21.00 -19.06 7.73
N PRO A 68 -20.95 -18.04 6.85
CA PRO A 68 -19.98 -16.97 7.04
C PRO A 68 -20.20 -16.36 8.42
N PRO A 69 -19.13 -15.94 9.12
CA PRO A 69 -19.30 -15.23 10.38
C PRO A 69 -20.30 -14.09 10.19
N PRO A 70 -21.13 -13.78 11.21
CA PRO A 70 -22.12 -12.73 11.10
C PRO A 70 -21.44 -11.45 10.62
N ALA A 71 -21.89 -10.93 9.48
CA ALA A 71 -21.41 -9.66 9.00
C ALA A 71 -21.77 -8.59 10.03
N PRO A 72 -20.88 -7.61 10.29
CA PRO A 72 -21.22 -6.45 11.11
C PRO A 72 -22.51 -5.81 10.57
N GLY A 73 -23.31 -5.25 11.49
CA GLY A 73 -24.49 -4.50 11.06
C GLY A 73 -24.08 -3.33 10.17
N VAL A 74 -24.96 -2.85 9.29
CA VAL A 74 -24.67 -1.68 8.42
C VAL A 74 -24.22 -0.46 9.24
N ALA A 75 -24.72 -0.31 10.47
CA ALA A 75 -24.32 0.77 11.38
C ALA A 75 -22.89 0.63 11.94
N GLU A 76 -22.28 -0.55 11.82
CA GLU A 76 -20.93 -0.87 12.31
C GLU A 76 -19.90 -0.86 11.17
N THR A 77 -20.29 -0.44 9.96
CA THR A 77 -19.35 -0.31 8.83
C THR A 77 -18.56 1.01 8.93
N PRO A 78 -17.35 1.09 8.34
CA PRO A 78 -16.51 2.29 8.40
C PRO A 78 -17.20 3.56 7.90
N GLU A 79 -18.17 3.44 6.99
CA GLU A 79 -18.92 4.58 6.46
C GLU A 79 -19.84 5.22 7.52
N HIS A 80 -20.22 4.46 8.55
CA HIS A 80 -21.22 4.86 9.54
C HIS A 80 -20.68 4.98 10.97
N ASP A 81 -19.63 4.23 11.32
CA ASP A 81 -19.04 4.21 12.65
C ASP A 81 -17.61 4.75 12.66
N TRP A 82 -17.41 5.87 13.37
CA TRP A 82 -16.10 6.49 13.50
C TRP A 82 -15.05 5.60 14.16
N ALA A 83 -15.45 4.81 15.15
CA ALA A 83 -14.51 3.97 15.88
C ALA A 83 -13.83 2.95 14.96
N THR A 84 -14.56 2.50 13.94
CA THR A 84 -14.10 1.60 12.89
C THR A 84 -13.40 2.34 11.75
N ALA A 85 -13.87 3.54 11.39
CA ALA A 85 -13.35 4.36 10.29
C ALA A 85 -11.99 4.98 10.58
N GLN A 86 -11.75 5.41 11.82
CA GLN A 86 -10.64 6.31 12.16
C GLN A 86 -9.26 5.79 11.80
N SER A 87 -9.04 4.47 11.76
CA SER A 87 -7.76 3.84 11.39
C SER A 87 -7.61 3.63 9.88
N GLN A 88 -8.66 3.89 9.10
CA GLN A 88 -8.73 3.68 7.66
C GLN A 88 -8.77 5.00 6.89
N VAL A 89 -8.88 6.14 7.59
CA VAL A 89 -8.83 7.46 6.96
C VAL A 89 -7.38 7.87 6.70
N PHE A 90 -7.08 8.28 5.47
CA PHE A 90 -5.79 8.85 5.09
C PHE A 90 -5.98 10.18 4.35
N PRO A 91 -5.02 11.11 4.44
CA PRO A 91 -4.99 12.28 3.60
C PRO A 91 -4.50 11.88 2.19
N LEU A 92 -5.04 12.53 1.18
CA LEU A 92 -4.64 12.40 -0.21
C LEU A 92 -4.36 13.79 -0.78
N LEU A 93 -3.36 13.89 -1.64
CA LEU A 93 -3.16 15.10 -2.43
C LEU A 93 -4.09 15.09 -3.65
N ARG A 94 -4.57 16.26 -4.03
CA ARG A 94 -5.35 16.50 -5.25
C ARG A 94 -4.76 17.69 -6.01
N PRO A 95 -4.96 17.75 -7.33
CA PRO A 95 -4.47 18.86 -8.15
C PRO A 95 -4.91 20.22 -7.64
N MET A 96 -4.10 21.23 -7.91
CA MET A 96 -4.45 22.63 -7.69
C MET A 96 -5.81 22.96 -8.33
N GLY A 97 -6.67 23.66 -7.59
CA GLY A 97 -8.01 24.03 -8.05
C GLY A 97 -9.08 22.94 -7.87
N THR A 98 -8.75 21.79 -7.27
CA THR A 98 -9.75 20.80 -6.87
C THR A 98 -10.76 21.45 -5.93
N ALA A 99 -12.05 21.37 -6.29
CA ALA A 99 -13.14 21.91 -5.50
C ALA A 99 -13.68 20.90 -4.48
N GLY A 100 -14.13 21.39 -3.33
CA GLY A 100 -14.73 20.60 -2.27
C GLY A 100 -15.30 21.49 -1.17
N ALA A 101 -15.87 20.86 -0.14
CA ALA A 101 -16.33 21.54 1.06
C ALA A 101 -15.12 21.92 1.94
N PRO A 102 -14.89 23.21 2.24
CA PRO A 102 -13.71 23.62 3.01
C PRO A 102 -13.75 23.07 4.44
N ALA A 103 -12.73 22.31 4.83
CA ALA A 103 -12.59 21.74 6.18
C ALA A 103 -12.68 22.83 7.27
N ALA A 104 -12.14 24.02 7.01
CA ALA A 104 -12.14 25.14 7.94
C ALA A 104 -13.55 25.65 8.33
N GLU A 105 -14.55 25.39 7.49
CA GLU A 105 -15.95 25.77 7.70
C GLU A 105 -16.77 24.70 8.44
N LEU A 106 -16.24 23.46 8.54
CA LEU A 106 -16.93 22.29 9.11
C LEU A 106 -16.32 21.86 10.44
N ARG A 107 -16.30 22.77 11.42
CA ARG A 107 -15.59 22.55 12.69
C ARG A 107 -16.30 21.55 13.58
N GLU A 108 -17.61 21.58 13.57
CA GLU A 108 -18.49 20.65 14.26
C GLU A 108 -19.33 19.88 13.24
N ALA A 109 -19.78 18.67 13.58
CA ALA A 109 -20.66 17.90 12.70
C ALA A 109 -21.94 18.68 12.34
N ALA A 110 -22.45 19.48 13.27
CA ALA A 110 -23.63 20.32 13.06
C ALA A 110 -23.43 21.44 12.02
N ASP A 111 -22.18 21.80 11.68
CA ASP A 111 -21.87 22.84 10.71
C ASP A 111 -22.08 22.39 9.26
N VAL A 112 -22.35 21.10 9.04
CA VAL A 112 -22.69 20.55 7.72
C VAL A 112 -24.08 21.07 7.29
N GLY A 113 -24.10 22.30 6.77
CA GLY A 113 -25.30 22.99 6.30
C GLY A 113 -25.49 22.88 4.79
N GLY A 114 -26.68 22.47 4.36
CA GLY A 114 -27.10 22.47 2.95
C GLY A 114 -26.74 21.21 2.16
N THR A 115 -27.58 20.85 1.19
CA THR A 115 -27.48 19.58 0.45
C THR A 115 -26.20 19.41 -0.37
N ALA A 116 -25.61 20.51 -0.86
CA ALA A 116 -24.38 20.47 -1.64
C ALA A 116 -23.16 20.04 -0.79
N THR A 117 -23.13 20.44 0.48
CA THR A 117 -22.05 20.15 1.44
C THR A 117 -22.00 18.66 1.81
N HIS A 118 -23.14 17.95 1.73
CA HIS A 118 -23.18 16.51 1.99
C HIS A 118 -22.50 15.70 0.89
N THR A 119 -22.55 16.15 -0.36
CA THR A 119 -22.05 15.38 -1.51
C THR A 119 -20.62 15.73 -1.93
N GLN A 120 -20.12 16.89 -1.51
CA GLN A 120 -18.79 17.34 -1.88
C GLN A 120 -17.72 16.77 -0.95
N PRO A 121 -16.56 16.35 -1.48
CA PRO A 121 -15.46 15.89 -0.65
C PRO A 121 -14.97 17.04 0.24
N ILE A 122 -14.57 16.71 1.46
CA ILE A 122 -13.96 17.67 2.37
C ILE A 122 -12.52 17.89 1.94
N VAL A 123 -12.15 19.16 1.86
CA VAL A 123 -10.84 19.58 1.37
C VAL A 123 -10.19 20.63 2.28
N ASP A 124 -8.87 20.60 2.35
CA ASP A 124 -8.03 21.58 3.03
C ASP A 124 -6.93 22.11 2.09
N ALA A 125 -6.32 23.22 2.46
CA ALA A 125 -5.17 23.76 1.75
C ALA A 125 -3.94 22.87 1.98
N GLY A 126 -3.28 22.50 0.89
CA GLY A 126 -2.02 21.76 0.88
C GLY A 126 -0.82 22.63 0.49
N PRO A 127 0.39 22.02 0.51
CA PRO A 127 1.61 22.71 0.09
C PRO A 127 1.56 23.11 -1.39
N ALA A 128 2.23 24.21 -1.73
CA ALA A 128 2.39 24.69 -3.12
C ALA A 128 1.08 24.84 -3.93
N GLY A 129 -0.05 25.09 -3.24
CA GLY A 129 -1.37 25.24 -3.85
C GLY A 129 -2.07 23.92 -4.18
N LEU A 130 -1.48 22.78 -3.83
CA LEU A 130 -2.17 21.49 -3.86
C LEU A 130 -3.31 21.46 -2.84
N VAL A 131 -4.24 20.54 -3.05
CA VAL A 131 -5.40 20.37 -2.17
C VAL A 131 -5.24 19.08 -1.38
N VAL A 132 -5.51 19.12 -0.08
CA VAL A 132 -5.59 17.92 0.76
C VAL A 132 -7.04 17.47 0.81
N ALA A 133 -7.33 16.26 0.36
CA ALA A 133 -8.59 15.58 0.58
C ALA A 133 -8.41 14.44 1.60
N TYR A 134 -9.50 13.87 2.08
CA TYR A 134 -9.48 12.73 2.98
C TYR A 134 -10.22 11.56 2.36
N ALA A 135 -9.70 10.36 2.51
CA ALA A 135 -10.33 9.16 2.00
C ALA A 135 -10.35 8.05 3.04
N LEU A 136 -11.44 7.28 3.04
CA LEU A 136 -11.46 5.93 3.58
C LEU A 136 -10.74 5.03 2.58
N SER A 137 -9.61 4.48 2.98
CA SER A 137 -8.84 3.56 2.17
C SER A 137 -9.45 2.17 2.27
N ALA A 138 -9.96 1.66 1.15
CA ALA A 138 -10.49 0.30 1.02
C ALA A 138 -9.67 -0.49 -0.01
N THR A 139 -9.84 -1.81 -0.02
CA THR A 139 -9.13 -2.66 -0.98
C THR A 139 -9.58 -2.35 -2.41
N GLY A 140 -8.72 -1.67 -3.17
CA GLY A 140 -8.88 -1.42 -4.60
C GLY A 140 -9.56 -0.10 -4.99
N PHE A 141 -10.11 0.67 -4.04
CA PHE A 141 -10.61 2.01 -4.29
C PHE A 141 -10.65 2.84 -3.01
N ASP A 142 -10.60 4.16 -3.17
CA ASP A 142 -10.72 5.13 -2.10
C ASP A 142 -12.12 5.77 -2.12
N VAL A 143 -12.73 5.92 -0.94
CA VAL A 143 -13.98 6.69 -0.79
C VAL A 143 -13.64 8.04 -0.19
N LEU A 144 -13.86 9.12 -0.95
CA LEU A 144 -13.63 10.47 -0.45
C LEU A 144 -14.63 10.81 0.67
N VAL A 145 -14.08 11.27 1.79
CA VAL A 145 -14.85 11.72 2.94
C VAL A 145 -15.55 13.03 2.61
N ASN A 146 -16.84 13.11 2.94
CA ASN A 146 -17.71 14.25 2.68
C ASN A 146 -18.48 14.65 3.96
N GLY A 147 -19.36 15.64 3.87
CA GLY A 147 -20.14 16.11 5.02
C GLY A 147 -21.11 15.06 5.59
N GLU A 148 -21.62 14.11 4.79
CA GLU A 148 -22.48 13.03 5.28
C GLU A 148 -21.72 12.08 6.22
N HIS A 149 -20.47 11.76 5.88
CA HIS A 149 -19.61 10.96 6.76
C HIS A 149 -19.39 11.65 8.11
N LEU A 150 -19.04 12.95 8.13
CA LEU A 150 -18.86 13.70 9.38
C LEU A 150 -20.13 13.70 10.24
N LEU A 151 -21.30 13.86 9.62
CA LEU A 151 -22.58 13.79 10.32
C LEU A 151 -22.84 12.40 10.91
N SER A 152 -22.60 11.34 10.13
CA SER A 152 -22.79 9.97 10.59
C SER A 152 -21.85 9.63 11.75
N TRP A 153 -20.59 10.06 11.65
CA TRP A 153 -19.56 9.84 12.66
C TRP A 153 -19.71 10.73 13.89
N GLY A 154 -20.42 11.85 13.77
CA GLY A 154 -20.57 12.82 14.85
C GLY A 154 -19.28 13.57 15.17
N ILE A 155 -18.38 13.73 14.19
CA ILE A 155 -17.07 14.39 14.36
C ILE A 155 -16.93 15.65 13.50
N GLY A 156 -16.01 16.52 13.89
CA GLY A 156 -15.61 17.69 13.11
C GLY A 156 -14.42 17.42 12.18
N SER A 157 -14.17 18.35 11.25
CA SER A 157 -13.06 18.26 10.28
C SER A 157 -11.67 18.21 10.92
N ARG A 158 -11.50 18.80 12.09
CA ARG A 158 -10.23 18.76 12.84
C ARG A 158 -9.90 17.35 13.32
N GLU A 159 -10.89 16.65 13.87
CA GLU A 159 -10.68 15.27 14.34
C GLU A 159 -10.38 14.33 13.17
N LEU A 160 -11.06 14.53 12.04
CA LEU A 160 -10.77 13.85 10.78
C LEU A 160 -9.32 14.09 10.35
N HIS A 161 -8.88 15.35 10.29
CA HIS A 161 -7.51 15.71 9.90
C HIS A 161 -6.48 15.07 10.84
N ASP A 162 -6.67 15.21 12.15
CA ASP A 162 -5.74 14.70 13.15
C ASP A 162 -5.62 13.15 13.04
N ALA A 163 -6.72 12.44 12.79
CA ALA A 163 -6.69 10.99 12.56
C ALA A 163 -5.96 10.62 11.25
N ALA A 164 -6.30 11.30 10.17
CA ALA A 164 -5.68 11.08 8.86
C ALA A 164 -4.16 11.27 8.91
N MET A 165 -3.70 12.37 9.50
CA MET A 165 -2.26 12.67 9.62
C MET A 165 -1.54 11.68 10.53
N ARG A 166 -2.16 11.22 11.62
CA ARG A 166 -1.59 10.15 12.46
C ARG A 166 -1.44 8.83 11.69
N ASN A 167 -2.44 8.44 10.91
CA ASN A 167 -2.39 7.22 10.12
C ASN A 167 -1.32 7.30 9.03
N LEU A 168 -1.23 8.44 8.32
CA LEU A 168 -0.18 8.69 7.35
C LEU A 168 1.21 8.60 7.99
N ALA A 169 1.40 9.21 9.17
CA ALA A 169 2.68 9.16 9.89
C ALA A 169 3.06 7.73 10.29
N ALA A 170 2.12 6.97 10.85
CA ALA A 170 2.34 5.59 11.27
C ALA A 170 2.72 4.70 10.07
N TRP A 171 1.96 4.78 8.98
CA TRP A 171 2.25 4.04 7.76
C TRP A 171 3.58 4.48 7.11
N SER A 172 3.81 5.79 7.00
CA SER A 172 5.01 6.34 6.36
C SER A 172 6.31 6.00 7.10
N ALA A 173 6.24 5.72 8.41
CA ALA A 173 7.40 5.27 9.20
C ALA A 173 7.90 3.87 8.79
N GLU A 174 7.01 3.04 8.24
CA GLU A 174 7.32 1.66 7.81
C GLU A 174 7.45 1.54 6.29
N ALA A 175 6.87 2.47 5.53
CA ALA A 175 6.89 2.47 4.07
C ALA A 175 8.34 2.61 3.52
N PRO A 176 8.75 1.72 2.60
CA PRO A 176 10.11 1.71 2.07
C PRO A 176 10.42 2.97 1.25
N TRP A 177 11.71 3.21 1.06
CA TRP A 177 12.25 4.16 0.10
C TRP A 177 13.11 3.42 -0.90
N THR A 178 12.96 3.78 -2.17
CA THR A 178 13.90 3.42 -3.22
C THR A 178 14.99 4.50 -3.27
N ASP A 179 16.25 4.07 -3.24
CA ASP A 179 17.42 4.95 -3.26
C ASP A 179 18.26 4.62 -4.49
N GLU A 180 18.28 5.55 -5.44
CA GLU A 180 18.96 5.41 -6.72
C GLU A 180 20.11 6.40 -6.81
N THR A 181 21.29 5.91 -7.18
CA THR A 181 22.47 6.74 -7.40
C THR A 181 23.03 6.47 -8.79
N SER A 182 23.21 7.54 -9.57
CA SER A 182 23.81 7.48 -10.91
C SER A 182 24.86 8.59 -11.04
N GLY A 183 26.13 8.21 -10.95
CA GLY A 183 27.24 9.18 -10.91
C GLY A 183 27.09 10.11 -9.68
N PRO A 184 27.07 11.44 -9.86
CA PRO A 184 26.88 12.39 -8.76
C PRO A 184 25.41 12.61 -8.36
N ARG A 185 24.45 12.07 -9.14
CA ARG A 185 23.02 12.28 -8.91
C ARG A 185 22.49 11.22 -7.97
N ARG A 186 21.70 11.64 -6.98
CA ARG A 186 20.96 10.75 -6.07
C ARG A 186 19.47 11.10 -6.11
N LEU A 187 18.64 10.07 -6.16
CA LEU A 187 17.20 10.13 -6.13
C LEU A 187 16.68 9.26 -4.99
N LEU A 188 15.66 9.76 -4.30
CA LEU A 188 14.84 8.99 -3.39
C LEU A 188 13.41 8.98 -3.92
N SER A 189 12.79 7.81 -3.98
CA SER A 189 11.40 7.69 -4.37
C SER A 189 10.60 6.78 -3.44
N SER A 190 9.31 7.09 -3.33
CA SER A 190 8.28 6.25 -2.71
C SER A 190 7.28 5.92 -3.80
N ASP A 191 7.14 4.62 -4.07
CA ASP A 191 6.13 4.05 -4.97
C ASP A 191 5.73 2.67 -4.44
N THR A 192 4.98 2.67 -3.33
CA THR A 192 4.51 1.41 -2.73
C THR A 192 3.26 0.86 -3.42
N GLY A 193 2.62 1.65 -4.28
CA GLY A 193 1.34 1.30 -4.90
C GLY A 193 0.13 1.42 -3.95
N GLU A 194 0.29 1.90 -2.72
CA GLU A 194 -0.82 2.01 -1.76
C GLU A 194 -1.64 3.30 -1.88
N GLY A 195 -1.22 4.24 -2.74
CA GLY A 195 -2.00 5.44 -3.11
C GLY A 195 -1.75 6.66 -2.23
N ARG A 196 -0.73 6.58 -1.37
CA ARG A 196 -0.46 7.57 -0.31
C ARG A 196 0.96 8.12 -0.36
N ASP A 197 1.78 7.66 -1.29
CA ASP A 197 3.19 7.99 -1.42
C ASP A 197 3.41 9.49 -1.57
N ALA A 198 2.66 10.13 -2.48
CA ALA A 198 2.70 11.57 -2.66
C ALA A 198 2.33 12.32 -1.37
N ALA A 199 1.35 11.81 -0.63
CA ALA A 199 0.87 12.43 0.61
C ALA A 199 1.92 12.42 1.73
N ARG A 200 2.94 11.54 1.69
CA ARG A 200 4.07 11.54 2.65
C ARG A 200 4.72 12.91 2.77
N ILE A 201 4.73 13.71 1.71
CA ILE A 201 5.27 15.07 1.71
C ILE A 201 4.56 16.02 2.69
N LEU A 202 3.36 15.68 3.17
CA LEU A 202 2.65 16.46 4.19
C LEU A 202 3.33 16.35 5.57
N LEU A 203 4.13 15.30 5.80
CA LEU A 203 4.79 15.04 7.08
C LEU A 203 6.11 15.83 7.19
N PRO A 204 6.32 16.60 8.27
CA PRO A 204 7.60 17.25 8.54
C PRO A 204 8.77 16.27 8.59
N GLU A 205 8.58 15.09 9.17
CA GLU A 205 9.61 14.06 9.31
C GLU A 205 10.09 13.53 7.95
N VAL A 206 9.18 13.45 6.97
CA VAL A 206 9.53 13.05 5.60
C VAL A 206 10.33 14.15 4.91
N ARG A 207 9.93 15.41 5.06
CA ARG A 207 10.69 16.56 4.53
C ARG A 207 12.11 16.59 5.12
N ASP A 208 12.22 16.40 6.43
CA ASP A 208 13.50 16.34 7.12
C ASP A 208 14.36 15.16 6.66
N TYR A 209 13.75 13.99 6.51
CA TYR A 209 14.42 12.80 5.99
C TYR A 209 15.02 13.05 4.60
N LEU A 210 14.20 13.48 3.64
CA LEU A 210 14.59 13.77 2.27
C LEU A 210 15.74 14.78 2.22
N ARG A 211 15.61 15.89 2.95
CA ARG A 211 16.65 16.91 3.04
C ARG A 211 17.95 16.34 3.60
N SER A 212 17.86 15.59 4.69
CA SER A 212 19.04 15.03 5.37
C SER A 212 19.79 14.03 4.49
N GLU A 213 19.07 13.17 3.75
CA GLU A 213 19.66 12.17 2.87
C GLU A 213 20.26 12.80 1.61
N LEU A 214 19.54 13.72 0.98
CA LEU A 214 19.96 14.30 -0.29
C LEU A 214 21.10 15.33 -0.11
N VAL A 215 21.14 16.05 1.01
CA VAL A 215 22.30 16.92 1.34
C VAL A 215 23.57 16.10 1.61
N ARG A 216 23.45 14.90 2.18
CA ARG A 216 24.62 14.01 2.36
C ARG A 216 25.27 13.60 1.04
N ALA A 217 24.49 13.52 -0.04
CA ALA A 217 24.98 13.11 -1.35
C ALA A 217 25.76 14.21 -2.09
N ALA A 218 25.49 15.48 -1.79
CA ALA A 218 26.17 16.62 -2.41
C ALA A 218 26.44 17.71 -1.36
N PRO A 219 27.62 17.73 -0.71
CA PRO A 219 27.99 18.77 0.24
C PRO A 219 28.38 20.06 -0.49
N GLY A 220 27.52 21.09 -0.49
CA GLY A 220 27.93 22.43 -0.96
C GLY A 220 26.90 23.29 -1.71
N GLY A 221 25.69 23.48 -1.18
CA GLY A 221 24.68 24.34 -1.82
C GLY A 221 23.60 23.57 -2.59
N THR A 222 23.41 22.30 -2.25
CA THR A 222 22.45 21.39 -2.86
C THR A 222 21.02 21.78 -2.53
N ARG A 223 20.21 21.94 -3.57
CA ARG A 223 18.77 22.16 -3.47
C ARG A 223 18.08 20.79 -3.53
N THR A 224 17.06 20.59 -2.71
CA THR A 224 16.27 19.35 -2.76
C THR A 224 15.08 19.58 -3.66
N LEU A 225 15.08 18.94 -4.84
CA LEU A 225 13.95 18.94 -5.75
C LEU A 225 12.96 17.86 -5.34
N VAL A 226 11.67 18.11 -5.50
CA VAL A 226 10.56 17.20 -5.21
C VAL A 226 9.59 17.21 -6.38
N GLY A 227 9.20 16.03 -6.85
CA GLY A 227 8.15 15.80 -7.84
C GLY A 227 7.01 15.00 -7.23
N LEU A 228 5.77 15.41 -7.56
CA LEU A 228 4.53 14.77 -7.12
C LEU A 228 3.63 14.53 -8.36
N PRO A 229 4.04 13.66 -9.30
CA PRO A 229 3.36 13.51 -10.58
C PRO A 229 1.95 12.93 -10.46
N GLU A 230 1.75 12.00 -9.51
CA GLU A 230 0.51 11.26 -9.27
C GLU A 230 0.50 10.70 -7.84
N ARG A 231 -0.62 10.11 -7.39
CA ARG A 231 -0.82 9.77 -5.97
C ARG A 231 0.13 8.70 -5.43
N HIS A 232 0.57 7.77 -6.29
CA HIS A 232 1.46 6.67 -5.91
C HIS A 232 2.94 7.04 -5.98
N LEU A 233 3.30 8.24 -6.43
CA LEU A 233 4.70 8.58 -6.61
C LEU A 233 5.08 9.89 -5.89
N LEU A 234 6.00 9.76 -4.95
CA LEU A 234 6.82 10.86 -4.45
C LEU A 234 8.25 10.61 -4.91
N VAL A 235 8.84 11.56 -5.62
CA VAL A 235 10.25 11.50 -6.03
C VAL A 235 10.98 12.75 -5.55
N ALA A 236 12.21 12.61 -5.07
CA ALA A 236 13.05 13.71 -4.64
C ALA A 236 14.49 13.52 -5.09
N GLY A 237 15.17 14.61 -5.43
CA GLY A 237 16.53 14.59 -5.97
C GLY A 237 17.41 15.70 -5.44
N ALA A 238 18.72 15.43 -5.39
CA ALA A 238 19.75 16.40 -5.03
C ALA A 238 20.19 17.20 -6.27
N LEU A 239 19.87 18.49 -6.32
CA LEU A 239 20.40 19.39 -7.36
C LEU A 239 21.69 20.05 -6.87
N ALA A 240 22.82 19.56 -7.38
CA ALA A 240 24.13 20.17 -7.15
C ALA A 240 24.30 21.45 -7.99
N ALA A 241 25.10 22.40 -7.50
CA ALA A 241 25.28 23.71 -8.14
C ALA A 241 25.91 23.61 -9.55
N GLU A 242 26.75 22.60 -9.75
CA GLU A 242 27.45 22.30 -10.99
C GLU A 242 26.62 21.45 -11.98
N ASP A 243 25.46 20.93 -11.56
CA ASP A 243 24.64 20.00 -12.35
C ASP A 243 23.28 20.60 -12.74
N SER A 244 23.33 21.73 -13.45
CA SER A 244 22.12 22.42 -13.94
C SER A 244 21.26 21.58 -14.89
N GLU A 245 21.85 20.58 -15.58
CA GLU A 245 21.12 19.67 -16.48
C GLU A 245 20.15 18.77 -15.70
N PHE A 246 20.51 18.37 -14.47
CA PHE A 246 19.68 17.47 -13.67
C PHE A 246 18.28 18.01 -13.43
N GLY A 247 18.13 19.32 -13.19
CA GLY A 247 16.81 19.93 -12.99
C GLY A 247 15.89 19.75 -14.21
N ALA A 248 16.43 19.85 -15.42
CA ALA A 248 15.67 19.66 -16.66
C ALA A 248 15.26 18.19 -16.85
N LEU A 249 16.18 17.25 -16.60
CA LEU A 249 15.90 15.81 -16.67
C LEU A 249 14.87 15.38 -15.62
N PHE A 250 14.98 15.92 -14.41
CA PHE A 250 14.01 15.68 -13.34
C PHE A 250 12.62 16.21 -13.71
N GLN A 251 12.55 17.41 -14.31
CA GLN A 251 11.29 17.97 -14.81
C GLN A 251 10.67 17.13 -15.94
N GLU A 252 11.49 16.63 -16.89
CA GLU A 252 11.02 15.75 -17.96
C GLU A 252 10.43 14.46 -17.39
N PHE A 253 11.11 13.84 -16.42
CA PHE A 253 10.59 12.68 -15.71
C PHE A 253 9.23 12.96 -15.04
N VAL A 254 9.10 14.06 -14.29
CA VAL A 254 7.83 14.40 -13.62
C VAL A 254 6.71 14.63 -14.63
N ILE A 255 6.98 15.29 -15.76
CA ILE A 255 5.99 15.49 -16.84
C ILE A 255 5.57 14.13 -17.42
N GLU A 256 6.52 13.25 -17.72
CA GLU A 256 6.23 11.94 -18.31
C GLU A 256 5.37 11.09 -17.37
N GLN A 257 5.77 10.98 -16.10
CA GLN A 257 5.02 10.21 -15.10
C GLN A 257 3.61 10.79 -14.89
N SER A 258 3.49 12.11 -14.77
CA SER A 258 2.18 12.75 -14.61
C SER A 258 1.31 12.59 -15.86
N GLY A 259 1.88 12.72 -17.06
CA GLY A 259 1.15 12.57 -18.33
C GLY A 259 0.65 11.14 -18.60
N GLY A 260 1.27 10.14 -18.00
CA GLY A 260 0.85 8.73 -18.08
C GLY A 260 -0.09 8.27 -16.97
N ALA A 261 -0.34 9.10 -15.95
CA ALA A 261 -1.14 8.73 -14.80
C ALA A 261 -2.65 8.81 -15.06
N ASP A 262 -3.42 7.91 -14.46
CA ASP A 262 -4.90 7.96 -14.48
C ASP A 262 -5.44 9.18 -13.70
N ASP A 263 -4.80 9.49 -12.57
CA ASP A 263 -5.10 10.62 -11.69
C ASP A 263 -3.85 11.49 -11.48
N PRO A 264 -3.48 12.35 -12.46
CA PRO A 264 -2.31 13.22 -12.33
C PRO A 264 -2.50 14.22 -11.19
N LEU A 265 -1.41 14.50 -10.46
CA LEU A 265 -1.38 15.47 -9.36
C LEU A 265 -0.80 16.82 -9.81
N ASP A 266 0.48 16.86 -10.14
CA ASP A 266 1.15 18.08 -10.57
C ASP A 266 2.34 17.78 -11.48
N GLN A 267 2.51 18.59 -12.52
CA GLN A 267 3.63 18.48 -13.47
C GLN A 267 4.82 19.34 -13.05
N ARG A 268 4.65 20.22 -12.06
CA ARG A 268 5.72 21.11 -11.59
C ARG A 268 6.70 20.35 -10.71
N ILE A 269 7.93 20.85 -10.70
CA ILE A 269 8.92 20.51 -9.69
C ILE A 269 8.89 21.54 -8.57
N PHE A 270 9.11 21.06 -7.36
CA PHE A 270 9.15 21.88 -6.16
C PHE A 270 10.55 21.84 -5.57
N GLU A 271 10.98 22.93 -4.94
CA GLU A 271 12.12 22.95 -4.05
C GLU A 271 11.63 22.81 -2.61
N LEU A 272 12.25 21.92 -1.86
CA LEU A 272 12.09 21.84 -0.42
C LEU A 272 13.02 22.85 0.27
N ALA A 273 12.52 24.07 0.45
CA ALA A 273 13.24 25.20 1.04
C ALA A 273 12.87 25.35 2.52
N GLY A 274 13.71 24.78 3.41
CA GLY A 274 13.30 24.59 4.80
C GLY A 274 12.09 23.66 4.85
N ASP A 275 11.06 24.02 5.60
CA ASP A 275 9.84 23.19 5.77
C ASP A 275 8.78 23.43 4.70
N GLU A 276 9.04 24.32 3.74
CA GLU A 276 8.11 24.70 2.69
C GLU A 276 8.44 24.02 1.35
N LEU A 277 7.39 23.68 0.60
CA LEU A 277 7.51 23.33 -0.81
C LEU A 277 7.19 24.57 -1.65
N LEU A 278 8.18 25.02 -2.40
CA LEU A 278 8.08 26.17 -3.30
C LEU A 278 8.15 25.68 -4.73
N ALA A 279 7.37 26.28 -5.64
CA ALA A 279 7.54 26.01 -7.06
C ALA A 279 8.98 26.36 -7.47
N PHE A 280 9.67 25.41 -8.08
CA PHE A 280 11.03 25.63 -8.53
C PHE A 280 10.99 26.24 -9.93
N GLU A 281 11.58 27.43 -10.04
CA GLU A 281 11.89 28.06 -11.32
C GLU A 281 13.40 27.90 -11.53
N GLY A 282 13.77 27.26 -12.67
CA GLY A 282 15.13 26.83 -12.99
C GLY A 282 16.21 27.88 -12.86
#